data_AF-S4Y8W8-F1
#
_entry.id   AF-S4Y8W8-F1
#
_cell.length_a   1.000
_cell.length_b   1.000
_cell.length_c   1.000
_cell.angle_alpha   90.00
_cell.angle_beta   90.00
_cell.angle_gamma   90.00
#
_symmetry.space_group_name_H-M   'P 1'
#
loop_
_entity.id
_entity.type
_entity.pdbx_description
1 polymer ?
#
loop_
_entity_poly.entity_id
_entity_poly.type
_entity_poly.pdbx_seq_one_letter_code
_entity_poly.pdbx_strand_id
1 'polypeptide(L)'
;MHTHVHLGISLGLALLTLAAGAAAERPSETSARLMAQAHAAVDDGRLSDARDLWMAVWKVDRSQVAACNLGALSYRLGEAPAAVRWLSLCKELMRAPRTARERELYESRLADLARARQLVGELRVVAPAGAAVTIDGEPVELEGGAPVPVLPGRHVVRASSNGRTAVAEVEVARGKTREVTPFVRRVR
;
A
#
# COMPACT_ATOMS: atom_id res chain seq x y z
N MET A 1 74.63 12.19 -34.59
CA MET A 1 74.03 12.89 -33.42
C MET A 1 72.53 12.70 -33.47
N HIS A 2 72.02 12.06 -32.43
CA HIS A 2 70.63 11.64 -32.24
C HIS A 2 69.70 12.84 -32.07
N THR A 3 68.52 12.81 -32.68
CA THR A 3 67.30 13.22 -31.97
C THR A 3 66.08 12.49 -32.56
N HIS A 4 65.64 11.45 -31.85
CA HIS A 4 64.34 10.82 -32.04
C HIS A 4 63.27 11.74 -31.43
N VAL A 5 62.24 12.12 -32.20
CA VAL A 5 61.03 12.74 -31.66
C VAL A 5 59.95 11.67 -31.63
N HIS A 6 59.75 11.06 -30.45
CA HIS A 6 58.63 10.16 -30.22
C HIS A 6 57.34 10.98 -30.05
N LEU A 7 56.43 10.81 -31.00
CA LEU A 7 55.06 11.30 -30.93
C LEU A 7 54.33 10.52 -29.83
N GLY A 8 54.23 11.12 -28.64
CA GLY A 8 53.49 10.55 -27.50
C GLY A 8 52.00 10.54 -27.76
N ILE A 9 51.44 9.37 -28.06
CA ILE A 9 50.00 9.11 -28.01
C ILE A 9 49.66 8.84 -26.55
N SER A 10 49.14 9.84 -25.83
CA SER A 10 48.56 9.63 -24.50
C SER A 10 47.04 9.52 -24.62
N LEU A 11 46.61 8.28 -24.43
CA LEU A 11 45.25 7.77 -24.39
C LEU A 11 44.45 8.42 -23.24
N GLY A 12 43.69 9.48 -23.54
CA GLY A 12 42.74 10.08 -22.60
C GLY A 12 41.46 9.26 -22.56
N LEU A 13 41.40 8.23 -21.73
CA LEU A 13 40.17 7.48 -21.44
C LEU A 13 39.24 8.35 -20.58
N ALA A 14 38.42 9.17 -21.22
CA ALA A 14 37.35 9.90 -20.54
C ALA A 14 36.28 8.89 -20.09
N LEU A 15 36.29 8.56 -18.79
CA LEU A 15 35.20 7.89 -18.09
C LEU A 15 33.96 8.79 -18.16
N LEU A 16 33.12 8.56 -19.17
CA LEU A 16 31.73 9.03 -19.18
C LEU A 16 30.99 8.28 -18.08
N THR A 17 30.84 8.94 -16.94
CA THR A 17 29.96 8.55 -15.86
C THR A 17 28.53 8.47 -16.40
N LEU A 18 28.00 7.25 -16.51
CA LEU A 18 26.56 7.06 -16.67
C LEU A 18 25.87 7.62 -15.43
N ALA A 19 25.36 8.86 -15.53
CA ALA A 19 24.26 9.31 -14.69
C ALA A 19 23.01 8.53 -15.13
N ALA A 20 22.90 7.28 -14.69
CA ALA A 20 21.62 6.56 -14.67
C ALA A 20 20.78 7.18 -13.56
N GLY A 21 20.27 8.39 -13.81
CA GLY A 21 19.12 8.87 -13.07
C GLY A 21 18.03 7.84 -13.29
N ALA A 22 17.55 7.21 -12.21
CA ALA A 22 16.33 6.42 -12.24
C ALA A 22 15.20 7.37 -12.66
N ALA A 23 14.98 7.49 -13.96
CA ALA A 23 13.80 8.10 -14.52
C ALA A 23 12.65 7.26 -13.96
N ALA A 24 11.80 7.89 -13.14
CA ALA A 24 10.56 7.25 -12.72
C ALA A 24 9.88 6.73 -13.98
N GLU A 25 9.73 5.42 -14.06
CA GLU A 25 9.25 4.76 -15.27
C GLU A 25 7.87 5.34 -15.60
N ARG A 26 7.72 5.86 -16.83
CA ARG A 26 6.46 6.49 -17.23
C ARG A 26 5.35 5.45 -17.15
N PRO A 27 4.14 5.80 -16.68
CA PRO A 27 3.02 4.87 -16.69
C PRO A 27 2.83 4.28 -18.09
N SER A 28 2.46 2.99 -18.15
CA SER A 28 2.06 2.38 -19.40
C SER A 28 0.86 3.12 -20.02
N GLU A 29 0.68 3.01 -21.33
CA GLU A 29 -0.47 3.62 -22.01
C GLU A 29 -1.81 3.16 -21.41
N THR A 30 -1.89 1.87 -21.06
CA THR A 30 -3.05 1.30 -20.35
C THR A 30 -3.27 1.98 -19.00
N SER A 31 -2.21 2.16 -18.20
CA SER A 31 -2.30 2.82 -16.90
C SER A 31 -2.73 4.29 -17.06
N ALA A 32 -2.11 5.04 -17.97
CA ALA A 32 -2.45 6.43 -18.25
C ALA A 32 -3.93 6.60 -18.66
N ARG A 33 -4.45 5.72 -19.52
CA ARG A 33 -5.86 5.72 -19.91
C ARG A 33 -6.79 5.45 -18.73
N LEU A 34 -6.47 4.46 -17.89
CA LEU A 34 -7.26 4.15 -16.69
C LEU A 34 -7.23 5.31 -15.68
N MET A 35 -6.08 5.96 -15.48
CA MET A 35 -5.97 7.14 -14.61
C MET A 35 -6.84 8.29 -15.12
N ALA A 36 -6.83 8.57 -16.42
CA ALA A 36 -7.68 9.61 -17.02
C ALA A 36 -9.17 9.31 -16.82
N GLN A 37 -9.60 8.07 -17.01
CA GLN A 37 -10.97 7.64 -16.75
C GLN A 37 -11.34 7.76 -15.26
N ALA A 38 -10.41 7.40 -14.36
CA ALA A 38 -10.63 7.50 -12.93
C ALA A 38 -10.79 8.95 -12.48
N HIS A 39 -9.99 9.88 -13.04
CA HIS A 39 -10.13 11.31 -12.79
C HIS A 39 -11.48 11.85 -13.28
N ALA A 40 -11.87 11.53 -14.52
CA ALA A 40 -13.18 11.92 -15.03
C ALA A 40 -14.33 11.40 -14.14
N ALA A 41 -14.25 10.16 -13.67
CA ALA A 41 -15.25 9.62 -12.74
C ALA A 41 -15.27 10.37 -11.38
N VAL A 42 -14.13 10.86 -10.88
CA VAL A 42 -14.09 11.72 -9.68
C VAL A 42 -14.77 13.06 -9.96
N ASP A 43 -14.48 13.67 -11.10
CA ASP A 43 -15.05 14.97 -11.50
C ASP A 43 -16.57 14.88 -11.69
N ASP A 44 -17.07 13.74 -12.19
CA ASP A 44 -18.50 13.42 -12.31
C ASP A 44 -19.17 13.04 -10.96
N GLY A 45 -18.41 12.93 -9.87
CA GLY A 45 -18.93 12.48 -8.57
C GLY A 45 -19.19 10.97 -8.46
N ARG A 46 -18.80 10.18 -9.47
CA ARG A 46 -18.93 8.71 -9.51
C ARG A 46 -17.79 8.04 -8.73
N LEU A 47 -17.80 8.20 -7.42
CA LEU A 47 -16.66 7.82 -6.56
C LEU A 47 -16.40 6.32 -6.49
N SER A 48 -17.43 5.48 -6.54
CA SER A 48 -17.27 4.02 -6.59
C SER A 48 -16.58 3.58 -7.90
N ASP A 49 -17.06 4.09 -9.04
CA ASP A 49 -16.45 3.82 -10.35
C ASP A 49 -14.99 4.28 -10.39
N ALA A 50 -14.70 5.47 -9.84
CA ALA A 50 -13.35 5.97 -9.72
C ALA A 50 -12.46 5.03 -8.90
N ARG A 51 -12.94 4.51 -7.76
CA ARG A 51 -12.19 3.56 -6.92
C ARG A 51 -11.89 2.28 -7.70
N ASP A 52 -12.85 1.76 -8.46
CA ASP A 52 -12.67 0.52 -9.22
C ASP A 52 -11.68 0.72 -10.39
N LEU A 53 -11.70 1.89 -11.03
CA LEU A 53 -10.69 2.27 -12.02
C LEU A 53 -9.29 2.42 -11.41
N TRP A 54 -9.16 3.03 -10.23
CA TRP A 54 -7.88 3.08 -9.52
C TRP A 54 -7.39 1.70 -9.06
N MET A 55 -8.29 0.78 -8.76
CA MET A 55 -7.94 -0.63 -8.50
C MET A 55 -7.43 -1.30 -9.77
N ALA A 56 -8.01 -1.00 -10.93
CA ALA A 56 -7.48 -1.47 -12.22
C ALA A 56 -6.08 -0.87 -12.50
N VAL A 57 -5.85 0.41 -12.19
CA VAL A 57 -4.51 1.01 -12.24
C VAL A 57 -3.55 0.23 -11.34
N TRP A 58 -3.90 0.00 -10.06
CA TRP A 58 -3.06 -0.74 -9.11
C TRP A 58 -2.65 -2.15 -9.60
N LYS A 59 -3.55 -2.83 -10.31
CA LYS A 59 -3.29 -4.15 -10.91
C LYS A 59 -2.31 -4.09 -12.08
N VAL A 60 -2.23 -2.95 -12.77
CA VAL A 60 -1.32 -2.72 -13.90
C VAL A 60 0.03 -2.19 -13.40
N ASP A 61 0.00 -1.11 -12.61
CA ASP A 61 1.15 -0.58 -11.91
C ASP A 61 0.84 -0.47 -10.41
N ARG A 62 1.70 -1.05 -9.57
CA ARG A 62 1.59 -0.90 -8.11
C ARG A 62 2.10 0.48 -7.66
N SER A 63 1.60 1.54 -8.28
CA SER A 63 2.13 2.89 -8.09
C SER A 63 1.64 3.55 -6.80
N GLN A 64 2.48 4.45 -6.29
CA GLN A 64 2.14 5.36 -5.19
C GLN A 64 0.84 6.13 -5.47
N VAL A 65 0.64 6.60 -6.71
CA VAL A 65 -0.55 7.39 -7.09
C VAL A 65 -1.83 6.58 -6.93
N ALA A 66 -1.83 5.33 -7.39
CA ALA A 66 -2.97 4.43 -7.25
C ALA A 66 -3.30 4.13 -5.78
N ALA A 67 -2.30 3.76 -4.96
CA ALA A 67 -2.50 3.50 -3.53
C ALA A 67 -3.09 4.73 -2.81
N CYS A 68 -2.55 5.92 -3.08
CA CYS A 68 -3.04 7.16 -2.46
C CYS A 68 -4.48 7.47 -2.86
N ASN A 69 -4.85 7.33 -4.14
CA ASN A 69 -6.21 7.60 -4.60
C ASN A 69 -7.22 6.56 -4.11
N LEU A 70 -6.85 5.28 -4.08
CA LEU A 70 -7.67 4.22 -3.46
C LEU A 70 -7.96 4.54 -2.00
N GLY A 71 -6.96 4.99 -1.25
CA GLY A 71 -7.12 5.37 0.15
C GLY A 71 -8.07 6.55 0.36
N ALA A 72 -7.88 7.63 -0.40
CA ALA A 72 -8.73 8.81 -0.30
C ALA A 72 -10.18 8.53 -0.73
N LEU A 73 -10.38 7.75 -1.80
CA LEU A 73 -11.72 7.38 -2.26
C LEU A 73 -12.42 6.43 -1.30
N SER A 74 -11.72 5.42 -0.77
CA SER A 74 -12.25 4.52 0.26
C SER A 74 -12.72 5.31 1.48
N TYR A 75 -11.96 6.33 1.90
CA TYR A 75 -12.36 7.19 3.01
C TYR A 75 -13.65 7.97 2.69
N ARG A 76 -13.73 8.59 1.51
CA ARG A 76 -14.92 9.34 1.05
C ARG A 76 -16.17 8.47 0.90
N LEU A 77 -15.99 7.20 0.56
CA LEU A 77 -17.07 6.20 0.45
C LEU A 77 -17.49 5.60 1.80
N GLY A 78 -16.80 5.95 2.91
CA GLY A 78 -17.08 5.39 4.24
C GLY A 78 -16.50 4.00 4.47
N GLU A 79 -15.62 3.53 3.59
CA GLU A 79 -14.99 2.21 3.63
C GLU A 79 -13.75 2.24 4.53
N ALA A 80 -13.98 2.54 5.81
CA ALA A 80 -12.92 2.87 6.74
C ALA A 80 -11.77 1.83 6.82
N PRO A 81 -12.04 0.51 6.88
CA PRO A 81 -10.96 -0.49 6.85
C PRO A 81 -10.10 -0.41 5.58
N ALA A 82 -10.72 -0.27 4.41
CA ALA A 82 -9.99 -0.13 3.14
C ALA A 82 -9.20 1.18 3.09
N ALA A 83 -9.77 2.28 3.60
CA ALA A 83 -9.10 3.56 3.70
C ALA A 83 -7.81 3.46 4.54
N VAL A 84 -7.85 2.81 5.71
CA VAL A 84 -6.66 2.63 6.56
C VAL A 84 -5.59 1.80 5.86
N ARG A 85 -5.97 0.70 5.18
CA ARG A 85 -5.01 -0.13 4.42
C ARG A 85 -4.32 0.70 3.33
N TRP A 86 -5.09 1.30 2.43
CA TRP A 86 -4.56 2.01 1.28
C TRP A 86 -3.81 3.29 1.64
N LEU A 87 -4.27 4.04 2.66
CA LEU A 87 -3.55 5.24 3.11
C LEU A 87 -2.27 4.90 3.87
N SER A 88 -2.21 3.75 4.56
CA SER A 88 -0.96 3.27 5.17
C SER A 88 0.05 2.90 4.07
N LEU A 89 -0.37 2.16 3.05
CA LEU A 89 0.48 1.84 1.90
C LEU A 89 0.90 3.09 1.12
N CYS A 90 -0.02 4.03 0.90
CA CYS A 90 0.30 5.34 0.33
C CYS A 90 1.42 6.03 1.13
N LYS A 91 1.31 6.08 2.47
CA LYS A 91 2.34 6.67 3.34
C LYS A 91 3.70 5.98 3.16
N GLU A 92 3.74 4.66 3.03
CA GLU A 92 4.97 3.89 2.83
C GLU A 92 5.61 4.16 1.46
N LEU A 93 4.78 4.31 0.42
CA LEU A 93 5.23 4.56 -0.95
C LEU A 93 5.57 6.04 -1.20
N MET A 94 5.01 6.98 -0.43
CA MET A 94 5.22 8.41 -0.62
C MET A 94 6.67 8.83 -0.34
N ARG A 95 7.32 9.38 -1.37
CA ARG A 95 8.59 10.11 -1.19
C ARG A 95 8.41 11.35 -0.31
N ALA A 96 9.50 11.80 0.32
CA ALA A 96 9.52 13.07 1.02
C ALA A 96 9.14 14.24 0.09
N PRO A 97 8.21 15.13 0.52
CA PRO A 97 7.75 16.26 -0.29
C PRO A 97 8.86 17.30 -0.48
N ARG A 98 8.99 17.86 -1.69
CA ARG A 98 10.02 18.85 -2.06
C ARG A 98 9.44 20.23 -2.31
N THR A 99 8.17 20.30 -2.72
CA THR A 99 7.45 21.57 -2.94
C THR A 99 6.40 21.81 -1.87
N ALA A 100 5.92 23.06 -1.75
CA ALA A 100 4.81 23.40 -0.84
C ALA A 100 3.55 22.60 -1.18
N ARG A 101 3.23 22.45 -2.47
CA ARG A 101 2.07 21.69 -2.93
C ARG A 101 2.18 20.20 -2.61
N GLU A 102 3.36 19.61 -2.79
CA GLU A 102 3.59 18.21 -2.39
C GLU A 102 3.46 18.04 -0.88
N ARG A 103 3.91 19.02 -0.08
CA ARG A 103 3.79 19.01 1.38
C ARG A 103 2.33 19.01 1.83
N GLU A 104 1.54 19.92 1.27
CA GLU A 104 0.11 20.02 1.55
C GLU A 104 -0.61 18.70 1.21
N LEU A 105 -0.31 18.11 0.05
CA LEU A 105 -0.88 16.81 -0.34
C LEU A 105 -0.45 15.70 0.63
N TYR A 106 0.84 15.65 0.99
CA TYR A 106 1.36 14.66 1.93
C TYR A 106 0.65 14.76 3.30
N GLU A 107 0.55 15.98 3.83
CA GLU A 107 -0.14 16.26 5.09
C GLU A 107 -1.63 15.90 5.02
N SER A 108 -2.29 16.17 3.88
CA SER A 108 -3.70 15.80 3.69
C SER A 108 -3.90 14.28 3.76
N ARG A 109 -3.02 13.49 3.14
CA ARG A 109 -3.09 12.01 3.18
C ARG A 109 -2.84 11.46 4.58
N LEU A 110 -1.91 12.06 5.34
CA LEU A 110 -1.67 11.69 6.73
C LEU A 110 -2.87 12.04 7.62
N ALA A 111 -3.50 13.18 7.38
CA ALA A 111 -4.70 13.59 8.10
C ALA A 111 -5.89 12.67 7.80
N ASP A 112 -6.09 12.28 6.53
CA ASP A 112 -7.08 11.27 6.15
C ASP A 112 -6.80 9.92 6.84
N LEU A 113 -5.54 9.48 6.87
CA LEU A 113 -5.17 8.23 7.54
C LEU A 113 -5.48 8.28 9.04
N ALA A 114 -5.12 9.39 9.70
CA ALA A 114 -5.39 9.59 11.11
C ALA A 114 -6.90 9.56 11.39
N ARG A 115 -7.72 10.23 10.57
CA ARG A 115 -9.19 10.20 10.68
C ARG A 115 -9.75 8.81 10.44
N ALA A 116 -9.32 8.13 9.38
CA ALA A 116 -9.77 6.77 9.06
C ALA A 116 -9.46 5.79 10.20
N ARG A 117 -8.29 5.91 10.85
CA ARG A 117 -7.94 5.11 12.03
C ARG A 117 -8.87 5.31 13.22
N GLN A 118 -9.47 6.50 13.37
CA GLN A 118 -10.49 6.75 14.40
C GLN A 118 -11.84 6.10 14.08
N LEU A 119 -12.00 5.46 12.92
CA LEU A 119 -13.25 4.80 12.52
C LEU A 119 -13.19 3.28 12.64
N VAL A 120 -12.01 2.69 12.82
CA VAL A 120 -11.76 1.24 12.81
C VAL A 120 -11.24 0.73 14.15
N GLY A 121 -11.34 -0.57 14.37
CA GLY A 121 -10.41 -1.29 15.24
C GLY A 121 -9.25 -1.86 14.41
N GLU A 122 -8.18 -2.30 15.07
CA GLU A 122 -7.07 -2.98 14.38
C GLU A 122 -6.75 -4.32 15.07
N LEU A 123 -6.55 -5.38 14.29
CA LEU A 123 -6.18 -6.70 14.78
C LEU A 123 -4.75 -7.05 14.41
N ARG A 124 -3.89 -7.30 15.39
CA ARG A 124 -2.59 -7.93 15.17
C ARG A 124 -2.78 -9.44 15.31
N VAL A 125 -2.81 -10.14 14.18
CA VAL A 125 -2.98 -11.59 14.16
C VAL A 125 -1.63 -12.27 14.33
N VAL A 126 -1.51 -13.13 15.34
CA VAL A 126 -0.33 -13.98 15.56
C VAL A 126 -0.67 -15.39 15.10
N ALA A 127 -0.10 -15.78 13.97
CA ALA A 127 -0.30 -17.10 13.36
C ALA A 127 1.04 -17.67 12.86
N PRO A 128 1.15 -19.01 12.70
CA PRO A 128 2.34 -19.61 12.09
C PRO A 128 2.61 -19.04 10.69
N ALA A 129 3.89 -18.95 10.33
CA ALA A 129 4.28 -18.53 8.98
C ALA A 129 3.63 -19.43 7.92
N GLY A 130 3.12 -18.81 6.85
CA GLY A 130 2.41 -19.52 5.77
C GLY A 130 1.00 -20.03 6.13
N ALA A 131 0.47 -19.68 7.30
CA ALA A 131 -0.93 -19.96 7.61
C ALA A 131 -1.85 -19.12 6.72
N ALA A 132 -2.90 -19.74 6.17
CA ALA A 132 -4.00 -19.02 5.54
C ALA A 132 -4.88 -18.41 6.64
N VAL A 133 -5.03 -17.09 6.65
CA VAL A 133 -5.79 -16.37 7.67
C VAL A 133 -7.04 -15.77 7.06
N THR A 134 -8.17 -15.90 7.76
CA THR A 134 -9.39 -15.15 7.46
C THR A 134 -9.87 -14.37 8.67
N ILE A 135 -10.48 -13.21 8.41
CA ILE A 135 -11.19 -12.41 9.40
C ILE A 135 -12.62 -12.25 8.89
N ASP A 136 -13.58 -12.72 9.67
CA ASP A 136 -15.01 -12.76 9.29
C ASP A 136 -15.28 -13.50 7.97
N GLY A 137 -14.43 -14.47 7.63
CA GLY A 137 -14.52 -15.25 6.39
C GLY A 137 -13.74 -14.65 5.22
N GLU A 138 -13.31 -13.39 5.29
CA GLU A 138 -12.52 -12.76 4.23
C GLU A 138 -11.02 -13.10 4.39
N PRO A 139 -10.32 -13.51 3.31
CA PRO A 139 -8.90 -13.79 3.36
C PRO A 139 -8.09 -12.53 3.64
N VAL A 140 -7.06 -12.67 4.47
CA VAL A 140 -6.16 -11.57 4.83
C VAL A 140 -4.71 -12.03 4.71
N GLU A 141 -3.94 -11.27 3.95
CA GLU A 141 -2.48 -11.39 3.92
C GLU A 141 -1.89 -10.69 5.15
N LEU A 142 -1.08 -11.41 5.91
CA LEU A 142 -0.38 -10.87 7.07
C LEU A 142 0.96 -10.27 6.63
N GLU A 143 0.96 -8.99 6.29
CA GLU A 143 2.16 -8.26 5.87
C GLU A 143 3.06 -7.95 7.08
N GLY A 144 4.04 -8.82 7.37
CA GLY A 144 5.08 -8.55 8.38
C GLY A 144 4.57 -8.28 9.80
N GLY A 145 3.36 -8.76 10.14
CA GLY A 145 2.73 -8.50 11.45
C GLY A 145 2.06 -7.12 11.57
N ALA A 146 1.88 -6.39 10.46
CA ALA A 146 1.10 -5.17 10.43
C ALA A 146 -0.33 -5.43 10.93
N PRO A 147 -0.91 -4.54 11.76
CA PRO A 147 -2.30 -4.69 12.19
C PRO A 147 -3.27 -4.59 11.01
N VAL A 148 -4.29 -5.44 11.03
CA VAL A 148 -5.36 -5.47 10.03
C VAL A 148 -6.51 -4.60 10.50
N PRO A 149 -6.87 -3.52 9.79
CA PRO A 149 -8.00 -2.69 10.17
C PRO A 149 -9.32 -3.42 9.90
N VAL A 150 -10.23 -3.34 10.86
CA VAL A 150 -11.56 -3.96 10.85
C VAL A 150 -12.60 -2.98 11.37
N LEU A 151 -13.88 -3.19 11.05
CA LEU A 151 -14.95 -2.40 11.68
C LEU A 151 -14.92 -2.63 13.21
N PRO A 152 -15.31 -1.67 14.06
CA PRO A 152 -15.41 -1.93 15.49
C PRO A 152 -16.47 -3.01 15.79
N GLY A 153 -16.16 -3.93 16.71
CA GLY A 153 -17.08 -4.99 17.12
C GLY A 153 -16.39 -6.33 17.34
N ARG A 154 -17.19 -7.39 17.28
CA ARG A 154 -16.74 -8.78 17.43
C ARG A 154 -16.36 -9.36 16.06
N HIS A 155 -15.17 -9.95 15.98
CA HIS A 155 -14.65 -10.62 14.79
C HIS A 155 -14.31 -12.08 15.07
N VAL A 156 -14.40 -12.89 14.01
CA VAL A 156 -13.93 -14.28 14.01
C VAL A 156 -12.65 -14.35 13.19
N VAL A 157 -11.54 -14.66 13.84
CA VAL A 157 -10.24 -14.88 13.19
C VAL A 157 -10.01 -16.38 13.05
N ARG A 158 -9.78 -16.85 11.83
CA ARG A 158 -9.39 -18.24 11.55
C ARG A 158 -7.99 -18.27 10.99
N ALA A 159 -7.19 -19.23 11.43
CA ALA A 159 -5.89 -19.53 10.87
C ALA A 159 -5.81 -21.02 10.53
N SER A 160 -5.43 -21.34 9.30
CA SER A 160 -5.29 -22.70 8.81
C SER A 160 -3.87 -22.96 8.33
N SER A 161 -3.26 -24.04 8.81
CA SER A 161 -1.91 -24.47 8.43
C SER A 161 -1.79 -25.99 8.53
N ASN A 162 -1.22 -26.63 7.50
CA ASN A 162 -1.01 -28.08 7.44
C ASN A 162 -2.28 -28.89 7.77
N GLY A 163 -3.43 -28.50 7.20
CA GLY A 163 -4.72 -29.15 7.41
C GLY A 163 -5.37 -28.93 8.79
N ARG A 164 -4.71 -28.19 9.71
CA ARG A 164 -5.25 -27.83 11.02
C ARG A 164 -5.82 -26.43 10.98
N THR A 165 -6.98 -26.24 11.60
CA THR A 165 -7.64 -24.93 11.70
C THR A 165 -7.79 -24.53 13.16
N ALA A 166 -7.42 -23.29 13.45
CA ALA A 166 -7.55 -22.62 14.73
C ALA A 166 -8.51 -21.44 14.57
N VAL A 167 -9.32 -21.17 15.60
CA VAL A 167 -10.34 -20.10 15.56
C VAL A 167 -10.29 -19.32 16.86
N ALA A 168 -10.37 -18.00 16.78
CA ALA A 168 -10.56 -17.11 17.92
C ALA A 168 -11.66 -16.09 17.62
N GLU A 169 -12.45 -15.76 18.65
CA GLU A 169 -13.33 -14.60 18.63
C GLU A 169 -12.65 -13.47 19.41
N VAL A 170 -12.70 -12.26 18.86
CA VAL A 170 -12.09 -11.08 19.48
C VAL A 170 -13.01 -9.88 19.32
N GLU A 171 -13.18 -9.12 20.40
CA GLU A 171 -13.85 -7.83 20.36
C GLU A 171 -12.83 -6.69 20.31
N VAL A 172 -12.97 -5.81 19.33
CA VAL A 172 -12.10 -4.65 19.14
C VAL A 172 -12.93 -3.38 19.09
N ALA A 173 -12.62 -2.47 20.01
CA ALA A 173 -13.23 -1.16 20.02
C ALA A 173 -12.57 -0.24 18.99
N ARG A 174 -13.31 0.78 18.57
CA ARG A 174 -12.83 1.87 17.73
C ARG A 174 -11.56 2.50 18.31
N GLY A 175 -10.56 2.74 17.45
CA GLY A 175 -9.27 3.33 17.80
C GLY A 175 -8.40 2.44 18.69
N LYS A 176 -8.76 1.16 18.88
CA LYS A 176 -7.96 0.21 19.65
C LYS A 176 -7.34 -0.83 18.73
N THR A 177 -6.13 -1.23 19.08
CA THR A 177 -5.46 -2.41 18.52
C THR A 177 -5.60 -3.56 19.50
N ARG A 178 -5.94 -4.75 19.01
CA ARG A 178 -5.97 -6.00 19.80
C ARG A 178 -5.10 -7.04 19.14
N GLU A 179 -4.32 -7.73 19.95
CA GLU A 179 -3.62 -8.93 19.49
C GLU A 179 -4.55 -10.14 19.60
N VAL A 180 -4.51 -11.04 18.62
CA VAL A 180 -5.30 -12.27 18.60
C VAL A 180 -4.46 -13.43 18.12
N THR A 181 -4.48 -14.50 18.89
CA THR A 181 -3.79 -15.77 18.58
C THR A 181 -4.86 -16.85 18.43
N PRO A 182 -5.23 -17.25 17.20
CA PRO A 182 -6.16 -18.36 17.00
C PRO A 182 -5.64 -19.64 17.64
N PHE A 183 -6.49 -20.36 18.35
CA PHE A 183 -6.16 -21.66 18.94
C PHE A 183 -7.12 -22.76 18.45
N VAL A 184 -6.66 -24.00 18.49
CA VAL A 184 -7.51 -25.16 18.18
C VAL A 184 -8.42 -25.39 19.39
N ARG A 185 -9.74 -25.14 19.28
CA ARG A 185 -10.68 -25.58 20.32
C ARG A 185 -10.66 -27.12 20.36
N ARG A 186 -10.33 -27.70 21.52
CA ARG A 186 -10.70 -29.10 21.79
C ARG A 186 -12.22 -29.13 21.94
N VAL A 187 -12.90 -29.87 21.07
CA VAL A 187 -14.30 -30.23 21.26
C VAL A 187 -14.34 -31.09 22.54
N ARG A 188 -15.11 -30.66 23.54
CA ARG A 188 -15.46 -31.47 24.71
C ARG A 188 -16.76 -32.19 24.42
#